data_AF-A9WNH3-F1
#
_entry.id   AF-A9WNH3-F1
#
_cell.length_a   1.000
_cell.length_b   1.000
_cell.length_c   1.000
_cell.angle_alpha   90.00
_cell.angle_beta   90.00
_cell.angle_gamma   90.00
#
_symmetry.space_group_name_H-M   'P 1'
#
loop_
_entity.id
_entity.type
_entity.pdbx_description
1 polymer ?
#
loop_
_entity_poly.entity_id
_entity_poly.type
_entity_poly.pdbx_seq_one_letter_code
_entity_poly.pdbx_strand_id
1 'polypeptide(L)'
;MPAQISRANRPAWALLAVALLIMIVATVHGALRYPSLPERFAVHWNGAGTANGFADKSIASAFSAVFIGYGILVLFTLISMVMPRIRRAPNPVTDFALAATQTFLGVTAIGLSLVFWLVSMQIWAGTGNTVNGLLILLLVLLTLIIAVIFANRRHKAERLKHPQPDNADKNNSESYDDERFWAAGLIYNNPADTKVFVPKRSGLGTTVNWARPGGKAILLGICAIPVVVIGLSIWASTTLVNPYCQQPRIGSEHDGSDSLRRLATRRTGQRHHQIGPYRHRYSQCIRPPDPL
;
A
#
# COMPACT_ATOMS: atom_id res chain seq x y z
N MET A 1 26.93 -34.89 -16.92
CA MET A 1 25.48 -34.61 -17.01
C MET A 1 25.23 -33.25 -16.37
N PRO A 2 24.75 -32.23 -17.09
CA PRO A 2 24.34 -30.99 -16.44
C PRO A 2 23.12 -31.30 -15.59
N ALA A 3 23.22 -31.02 -14.28
CA ALA A 3 22.12 -31.18 -13.35
C ALA A 3 20.89 -30.47 -13.92
N GLN A 4 19.83 -31.23 -14.22
CA GLN A 4 18.50 -30.69 -14.39
C GLN A 4 18.18 -29.93 -13.09
N ILE A 5 18.39 -28.62 -13.09
CA ILE A 5 17.79 -27.73 -12.11
C ILE A 5 16.29 -27.95 -12.28
N SER A 6 15.70 -28.77 -11.42
CA SER A 6 14.30 -29.09 -11.50
C SER A 6 13.55 -27.75 -11.47
N ARG A 7 12.79 -27.47 -12.52
CA ARG A 7 11.92 -26.30 -12.63
C ARG A 7 10.83 -26.29 -11.55
N ALA A 8 10.78 -27.33 -10.72
CA ALA A 8 9.83 -27.52 -9.65
C ALA A 8 10.20 -26.64 -8.45
N ASN A 9 9.25 -25.78 -8.07
CA ASN A 9 9.21 -25.00 -6.82
C ASN A 9 9.94 -23.66 -6.83
N ARG A 10 9.51 -22.75 -7.71
CA ARG A 10 9.57 -21.31 -7.41
C ARG A 10 8.27 -20.92 -6.67
N PRO A 11 8.26 -20.85 -5.32
CA PRO A 11 7.04 -20.60 -4.54
C PRO A 11 6.39 -19.25 -4.85
N ALA A 12 7.14 -18.29 -5.41
CA ALA A 12 6.60 -17.01 -5.85
C ALA A 12 5.40 -17.16 -6.79
N TRP A 13 5.41 -18.09 -7.76
CA TRP A 13 4.32 -18.15 -8.74
C TRP A 13 3.00 -18.58 -8.12
N ALA A 14 3.02 -19.58 -7.25
CA ALA A 14 1.82 -20.02 -6.54
C ALA A 14 1.29 -18.90 -5.63
N LEU A 15 2.17 -18.23 -4.87
CA LEU A 15 1.78 -17.13 -3.99
C LEU A 15 1.25 -15.91 -4.78
N LEU A 16 1.89 -15.56 -5.88
CA LEU A 16 1.46 -14.48 -6.77
C LEU A 16 0.14 -14.82 -7.47
N ALA A 17 -0.08 -16.09 -7.83
CA ALA A 17 -1.37 -16.54 -8.37
C ALA A 17 -2.49 -16.43 -7.33
N VAL A 18 -2.23 -16.73 -6.05
CA VAL A 18 -3.18 -16.48 -4.96
C VAL A 18 -3.47 -14.98 -4.81
N ALA A 19 -2.44 -14.13 -4.83
CA ALA A 19 -2.63 -12.68 -4.79
C ALA A 19 -3.46 -12.18 -5.98
N LEU A 20 -3.20 -12.69 -7.19
CA LEU A 20 -3.98 -12.39 -8.39
C LEU A 20 -5.44 -12.82 -8.23
N LEU A 21 -5.70 -14.02 -7.70
CA LEU A 21 -7.05 -14.50 -7.44
C LEU A 21 -7.80 -13.58 -6.48
N ILE A 22 -7.16 -13.12 -5.40
CA ILE A 22 -7.74 -12.15 -4.46
C ILE A 22 -8.12 -10.85 -5.19
N MET A 23 -7.24 -10.34 -6.06
CA MET A 23 -7.52 -9.11 -6.81
C MET A 23 -8.65 -9.29 -7.84
N ILE A 24 -8.75 -10.46 -8.48
CA ILE A 24 -9.87 -10.80 -9.37
C ILE A 24 -11.18 -10.81 -8.57
N VAL A 25 -11.20 -11.48 -7.42
CA VAL A 25 -12.37 -11.52 -6.52
C VAL A 25 -12.75 -10.11 -6.05
N ALA A 26 -11.77 -9.27 -5.67
CA ALA A 26 -12.01 -7.87 -5.32
C ALA A 26 -12.64 -7.10 -6.48
N THR A 27 -12.15 -7.29 -7.70
CA THR A 27 -12.69 -6.66 -8.92
C THR A 27 -14.14 -7.07 -9.17
N VAL A 28 -14.44 -8.37 -9.07
CA VAL A 28 -15.81 -8.88 -9.23
C VAL A 28 -16.73 -8.32 -8.15
N HIS A 29 -16.29 -8.29 -6.88
CA HIS A 29 -17.06 -7.68 -5.80
C HIS A 29 -17.37 -6.20 -6.09
N GLY A 30 -16.36 -5.43 -6.53
CA GLY A 30 -16.55 -4.04 -6.93
C GLY A 30 -17.53 -3.88 -8.09
N ALA A 31 -17.45 -4.73 -9.11
CA ALA A 31 -18.34 -4.70 -10.27
C ALA A 31 -19.81 -4.95 -9.87
N LEU A 32 -20.04 -5.84 -8.91
CA LEU A 32 -21.39 -6.09 -8.36
C LEU A 32 -21.93 -4.90 -7.55
N ARG A 33 -21.05 -4.11 -6.92
CA ARG A 33 -21.43 -2.91 -6.13
C ARG A 33 -21.56 -1.65 -6.98
N TYR A 34 -20.82 -1.55 -8.07
CA TYR A 34 -20.70 -0.36 -8.90
C TYR A 34 -22.05 0.26 -9.35
N PRO A 35 -23.08 -0.51 -9.75
CA PRO A 35 -24.37 0.05 -10.14
C PRO A 35 -25.03 0.87 -9.02
N SER A 36 -24.92 0.41 -7.78
CA SER A 36 -25.54 1.01 -6.59
C SER A 36 -24.79 2.21 -6.01
N LEU A 37 -23.60 2.54 -6.54
CA LEU A 37 -22.83 3.69 -6.06
C LEU A 37 -23.56 5.00 -6.39
N PRO A 38 -23.55 5.99 -5.46
CA PRO A 38 -24.09 7.32 -5.73
C PRO A 38 -23.24 8.05 -6.77
N GLU A 39 -23.80 9.11 -7.36
CA GLU A 39 -23.09 9.96 -8.34
C GLU A 39 -21.81 10.59 -7.78
N ARG A 40 -21.73 10.77 -6.46
CA ARG A 40 -20.55 11.28 -5.77
C ARG A 40 -20.32 10.52 -4.47
N PHE A 41 -19.11 10.02 -4.27
CA PHE A 41 -18.73 9.23 -3.08
C PHE A 41 -17.32 9.56 -2.59
N ALA A 42 -17.02 9.13 -1.36
CA ALA A 42 -15.73 9.30 -0.74
C ALA A 42 -14.70 8.35 -1.36
N VAL A 43 -13.52 8.87 -1.70
CA VAL A 43 -12.37 8.12 -2.23
C VAL A 43 -11.13 8.24 -1.35
N HIS A 44 -11.17 9.13 -0.36
CA HIS A 44 -10.07 9.36 0.57
C HIS A 44 -10.58 9.69 1.97
N TRP A 45 -9.90 9.14 2.97
CA TRP A 45 -10.19 9.32 4.39
C TRP A 45 -8.94 9.74 5.13
N ASN A 46 -9.12 10.55 6.16
CA ASN A 46 -8.02 10.97 7.03
C ASN A 46 -7.65 9.86 8.04
N GLY A 47 -6.66 10.11 8.90
CA GLY A 47 -6.19 9.13 9.88
C GLY A 47 -7.28 8.69 10.89
N ALA A 48 -8.29 9.51 11.13
CA ALA A 48 -9.43 9.19 11.99
C ALA A 48 -10.53 8.38 11.26
N GLY A 49 -10.37 8.10 9.97
CA GLY A 49 -11.39 7.43 9.15
C GLY A 49 -12.51 8.36 8.68
N THR A 50 -12.36 9.68 8.82
CA THR A 50 -13.33 10.66 8.31
C THR A 50 -13.06 10.94 6.84
N ALA A 51 -14.10 10.90 6.01
CA ALA A 51 -13.98 11.21 4.59
C ALA A 51 -13.55 12.67 4.39
N ASN A 52 -12.47 12.89 3.65
CA ASN A 52 -11.96 14.22 3.32
C ASN A 52 -11.61 14.40 1.84
N GLY A 53 -11.85 13.39 1.00
CA GLY A 53 -11.76 13.49 -0.46
C GLY A 53 -12.90 12.74 -1.14
N PHE A 54 -13.54 13.41 -2.10
CA PHE A 54 -14.71 12.90 -2.83
C PHE A 54 -14.47 13.02 -4.33
N ALA A 55 -15.02 12.07 -5.10
CA ALA A 55 -14.96 12.06 -6.55
C ALA A 55 -16.33 11.73 -7.16
N ASP A 56 -16.52 12.14 -8.42
CA ASP A 56 -17.70 11.77 -9.20
C ASP A 56 -17.61 10.30 -9.64
N LYS A 57 -18.76 9.68 -9.90
CA LYS A 57 -18.86 8.27 -10.26
C LYS A 57 -18.23 7.99 -11.61
N SER A 58 -17.21 7.14 -11.57
CA SER A 58 -16.54 6.62 -12.75
C SER A 58 -15.87 5.30 -12.40
N ILE A 59 -15.53 4.50 -13.42
CA ILE A 59 -14.74 3.27 -13.22
C ILE A 59 -13.39 3.63 -12.57
N ALA A 60 -12.77 4.74 -12.98
CA ALA A 60 -11.50 5.20 -12.43
C ALA A 60 -11.58 5.50 -10.93
N SER A 61 -12.59 6.26 -10.49
CA SER A 61 -12.76 6.61 -9.07
C SER A 61 -13.16 5.40 -8.22
N ALA A 62 -14.08 4.57 -8.71
CA ALA A 62 -14.59 3.41 -7.98
C ALA A 62 -13.59 2.26 -7.82
N PHE A 63 -12.69 2.08 -8.79
CA PHE A 63 -11.70 0.98 -8.81
C PHE A 63 -10.26 1.47 -8.59
N SER A 64 -10.05 2.73 -8.19
CA SER A 64 -8.73 3.33 -7.96
C SER A 64 -7.81 2.47 -7.09
N ALA A 65 -8.29 2.03 -5.92
CA ALA A 65 -7.54 1.15 -5.02
C ALA A 65 -7.25 -0.24 -5.64
N VAL A 66 -8.19 -0.79 -6.40
CA VAL A 66 -8.01 -2.06 -7.14
C VAL A 66 -6.90 -1.93 -8.19
N PHE A 67 -6.88 -0.82 -8.95
CA PHE A 67 -5.85 -0.56 -9.96
C PHE A 67 -4.46 -0.40 -9.35
N ILE A 68 -4.34 0.30 -8.22
CA ILE A 68 -3.07 0.40 -7.48
C ILE A 68 -2.61 -0.99 -7.02
N GLY A 69 -3.54 -1.81 -6.49
CA GLY A 69 -3.25 -3.19 -6.10
C GLY A 69 -2.71 -4.04 -7.26
N TYR A 70 -3.34 -3.98 -8.44
CA TYR A 70 -2.84 -4.64 -9.65
C TYR A 70 -1.47 -4.11 -10.08
N GLY A 71 -1.24 -2.80 -10.04
CA GLY A 71 0.04 -2.20 -10.37
C GLY A 71 1.19 -2.73 -9.50
N ILE A 72 0.97 -2.81 -8.18
CA ILE A 72 1.95 -3.37 -7.24
C ILE A 72 2.15 -4.87 -7.49
N LEU A 73 1.09 -5.63 -7.74
CA LEU A 73 1.17 -7.06 -8.05
C LEU A 73 1.98 -7.33 -9.34
N VAL A 74 1.75 -6.52 -10.38
CA VAL A 74 2.54 -6.57 -11.63
C VAL A 74 3.99 -6.26 -11.35
N LEU A 75 4.28 -5.20 -10.58
CA LEU A 75 5.65 -4.86 -10.18
C LEU A 75 6.36 -6.02 -9.47
N PHE A 76 5.73 -6.63 -8.46
CA PHE A 76 6.31 -7.78 -7.74
C PHE A 76 6.50 -9.00 -8.63
N THR A 77 5.60 -9.21 -9.58
CA THR A 77 5.72 -10.26 -10.59
C THR A 77 6.92 -10.02 -11.50
N LEU A 78 7.09 -8.80 -12.01
CA LEU A 78 8.23 -8.41 -12.84
C LEU A 78 9.56 -8.55 -12.08
N ILE A 79 9.64 -8.08 -10.84
CA ILE A 79 10.83 -8.25 -9.99
C ILE A 79 11.12 -9.75 -9.81
N SER A 80 10.11 -10.56 -9.53
CA SER A 80 10.25 -12.02 -9.37
C SER A 80 10.71 -12.72 -10.64
N MET A 81 10.34 -12.21 -11.82
CA MET A 81 10.79 -12.69 -13.13
C MET A 81 12.24 -12.29 -13.43
N VAL A 82 12.63 -11.05 -13.13
CA VAL A 82 13.94 -10.48 -13.48
C VAL A 82 15.04 -10.96 -12.54
N MET A 83 14.76 -11.09 -11.25
CA MET A 83 15.74 -11.49 -10.22
C MET A 83 16.54 -12.77 -10.56
N PRO A 84 15.92 -13.87 -11.05
CA PRO A 84 16.64 -15.05 -11.52
C PRO A 84 17.66 -14.77 -12.65
N ARG A 85 17.45 -13.73 -13.46
CA ARG A 85 18.22 -13.43 -14.68
C ARG A 85 19.42 -12.51 -14.47
N ILE A 86 19.43 -11.69 -13.43
CA ILE A 86 20.53 -10.74 -13.12
C ILE A 86 21.68 -11.43 -12.36
N ARG A 87 21.51 -12.70 -11.97
CA ARG A 87 22.50 -13.45 -11.20
C ARG A 87 23.74 -13.74 -12.04
N ARG A 88 24.91 -13.37 -11.51
CA ARG A 88 26.20 -13.46 -12.20
C ARG A 88 26.78 -14.88 -12.24
N ALA A 89 26.53 -15.70 -11.21
CA ALA A 89 26.97 -17.10 -11.17
C ALA A 89 26.01 -17.94 -10.30
N PRO A 90 25.63 -19.16 -10.73
CA PRO A 90 24.88 -20.09 -9.89
C PRO A 90 25.72 -20.50 -8.68
N ASN A 91 25.25 -20.19 -7.47
CA ASN A 91 25.80 -20.74 -6.24
C ASN A 91 24.66 -20.98 -5.22
N PRO A 92 24.80 -21.96 -4.32
CA PRO A 92 23.75 -22.33 -3.38
C PRO A 92 23.31 -21.15 -2.49
N VAL A 93 24.25 -20.33 -2.02
CA VAL A 93 23.96 -19.20 -1.13
C VAL A 93 23.07 -18.14 -1.80
N THR A 94 23.33 -17.82 -3.06
CA THR A 94 22.47 -16.93 -3.84
C THR A 94 21.10 -17.57 -4.07
N ASP A 95 21.02 -18.90 -4.31
CA ASP A 95 19.77 -19.67 -4.54
C ASP A 95 18.82 -19.61 -3.35
N PHE A 96 19.36 -19.74 -2.14
CA PHE A 96 18.56 -19.65 -0.92
C PHE A 96 18.00 -18.24 -0.73
N ALA A 97 18.83 -17.23 -1.01
CA ALA A 97 18.43 -15.84 -0.93
C ALA A 97 17.37 -15.48 -1.97
N LEU A 98 17.51 -15.96 -3.22
CA LEU A 98 16.50 -15.75 -4.25
C LEU A 98 15.16 -16.39 -3.84
N ALA A 99 15.18 -17.62 -3.37
CA ALA A 99 13.97 -18.31 -2.91
C ALA A 99 13.30 -17.55 -1.76
N ALA A 100 14.08 -17.07 -0.78
CA ALA A 100 13.59 -16.26 0.32
C ALA A 100 12.99 -14.92 -0.14
N THR A 101 13.66 -14.21 -1.05
CA THR A 101 13.14 -12.96 -1.64
C THR A 101 11.86 -13.20 -2.43
N GLN A 102 11.79 -14.28 -3.22
CA GLN A 102 10.59 -14.66 -3.96
C GLN A 102 9.42 -15.01 -3.03
N THR A 103 9.69 -15.69 -1.91
CA THR A 103 8.69 -15.92 -0.85
C THR A 103 8.25 -14.62 -0.19
N PHE A 104 9.18 -13.72 0.14
CA PHE A 104 8.87 -12.40 0.70
C PHE A 104 7.90 -11.64 -0.22
N LEU A 105 8.26 -11.47 -1.50
CA LEU A 105 7.42 -10.77 -2.48
C LEU A 105 6.05 -11.41 -2.64
N GLY A 106 5.97 -12.74 -2.71
CA GLY A 106 4.70 -13.46 -2.84
C GLY A 106 3.78 -13.29 -1.63
N VAL A 107 4.31 -13.40 -0.42
CA VAL A 107 3.52 -13.20 0.82
C VAL A 107 3.10 -11.74 0.97
N THR A 108 3.99 -10.79 0.69
CA THR A 108 3.63 -9.36 0.67
C THR A 108 2.56 -9.06 -0.37
N ALA A 109 2.61 -9.68 -1.57
CA ALA A 109 1.58 -9.53 -2.59
C ALA A 109 0.20 -9.96 -2.08
N ILE A 110 0.11 -11.10 -1.38
CA ILE A 110 -1.15 -11.60 -0.81
C ILE A 110 -1.69 -10.61 0.23
N GLY A 111 -0.86 -10.22 1.21
CA GLY A 111 -1.31 -9.32 2.27
C GLY A 111 -1.70 -7.93 1.75
N LEU A 112 -0.93 -7.37 0.81
CA LEU A 112 -1.31 -6.09 0.17
C LEU A 112 -2.58 -6.24 -0.68
N SER A 113 -2.79 -7.36 -1.37
CA SER A 113 -4.05 -7.59 -2.12
C SER A 113 -5.26 -7.59 -1.19
N LEU A 114 -5.15 -8.19 -0.01
CA LEU A 114 -6.19 -8.13 1.02
C LEU A 114 -6.41 -6.70 1.55
N VAL A 115 -5.32 -5.95 1.79
CA VAL A 115 -5.41 -4.54 2.22
C VAL A 115 -6.09 -3.68 1.15
N PHE A 116 -5.71 -3.81 -0.13
CA PHE A 116 -6.34 -3.06 -1.21
C PHE A 116 -7.79 -3.47 -1.44
N TRP A 117 -8.13 -4.74 -1.21
CA TRP A 117 -9.53 -5.16 -1.21
C TRP A 117 -10.32 -4.49 -0.08
N LEU A 118 -9.77 -4.44 1.14
CA LEU A 118 -10.38 -3.75 2.28
C LEU A 118 -10.55 -2.24 2.02
N VAL A 119 -9.56 -1.58 1.45
CA VAL A 119 -9.65 -0.17 1.04
C VAL A 119 -10.76 0.01 0.00
N SER A 120 -10.85 -0.89 -0.98
CA SER A 120 -11.89 -0.84 -2.00
C SER A 120 -13.30 -1.05 -1.43
N MET A 121 -13.45 -1.93 -0.43
CA MET A 121 -14.72 -2.12 0.27
C MET A 121 -15.22 -0.83 0.94
N GLN A 122 -14.33 0.03 1.45
CA GLN A 122 -14.72 1.31 2.04
C GLN A 122 -15.26 2.29 0.99
N ILE A 123 -14.65 2.30 -0.21
CA ILE A 123 -15.17 3.07 -1.36
C ILE A 123 -16.58 2.61 -1.70
N TRP A 124 -16.82 1.29 -1.70
CA TRP A 124 -18.12 0.73 -2.10
C TRP A 124 -19.19 0.71 -1.02
N ALA A 125 -18.80 0.81 0.26
CA ALA A 125 -19.71 0.86 1.40
C ALA A 125 -20.20 2.29 1.73
N GLY A 126 -19.58 3.32 1.14
CA GLY A 126 -19.88 4.73 1.43
C GLY A 126 -19.37 5.19 2.80
N THR A 127 -19.96 6.25 3.34
CA THR A 127 -19.47 6.91 4.58
C THR A 127 -19.85 6.21 5.89
N GLY A 128 -20.67 5.15 5.83
CA GLY A 128 -21.21 4.49 7.03
C GLY A 128 -20.29 3.47 7.69
N ASN A 129 -19.36 2.85 6.93
CA ASN A 129 -18.50 1.77 7.40
C ASN A 129 -17.04 2.02 6.99
N THR A 130 -16.37 2.94 7.69
CA THR A 130 -14.99 3.33 7.42
C THR A 130 -14.03 2.65 8.39
N VAL A 131 -12.93 2.14 7.88
CA VAL A 131 -11.85 1.56 8.69
C VAL A 131 -10.85 2.67 9.03
N ASN A 132 -10.47 2.76 10.31
CA ASN A 132 -9.48 3.73 10.77
C ASN A 132 -8.13 3.51 10.06
N GLY A 133 -7.47 4.60 9.65
CA GLY A 133 -6.17 4.56 8.96
C GLY A 133 -5.07 3.88 9.77
N LEU A 134 -5.12 3.96 11.11
CA LEU A 134 -4.22 3.23 12.01
C LEU A 134 -4.36 1.71 11.83
N LEU A 135 -5.58 1.20 11.70
CA LEU A 135 -5.78 -0.24 11.48
C LEU A 135 -5.20 -0.68 10.13
N ILE A 136 -5.40 0.12 9.07
CA ILE A 136 -4.81 -0.16 7.75
C ILE A 136 -3.28 -0.22 7.87
N LEU A 137 -2.66 0.74 8.56
CA LEU A 137 -1.21 0.75 8.80
C LEU A 137 -0.76 -0.50 9.56
N LEU A 138 -1.45 -0.88 10.63
CA LEU A 138 -1.12 -2.08 11.41
C LEU A 138 -1.22 -3.36 10.57
N LEU A 139 -2.21 -3.47 9.67
CA LEU A 139 -2.34 -4.61 8.75
C LEU A 139 -1.19 -4.67 7.71
N VAL A 140 -0.74 -3.51 7.22
CA VAL A 140 0.43 -3.44 6.33
C VAL A 140 1.70 -3.87 7.08
N LEU A 141 1.92 -3.36 8.30
CA LEU A 141 3.07 -3.76 9.13
C LEU A 141 3.04 -5.25 9.46
N LEU A 142 1.87 -5.77 9.83
CA LEU A 142 1.67 -7.20 10.08
C LEU A 142 2.00 -8.04 8.84
N THR A 143 1.54 -7.60 7.65
CA THR A 143 1.87 -8.25 6.38
C THR A 143 3.38 -8.32 6.15
N LEU A 144 4.11 -7.23 6.41
CA LEU A 144 5.56 -7.20 6.26
C LEU A 144 6.26 -8.13 7.26
N ILE A 145 5.81 -8.16 8.53
CA ILE A 145 6.34 -9.06 9.55
C ILE A 145 6.14 -10.52 9.14
N ILE A 146 4.94 -10.90 8.70
CA ILE A 146 4.64 -12.25 8.22
C ILE A 146 5.53 -12.60 7.02
N ALA A 147 5.66 -11.69 6.03
CA ALA A 147 6.50 -11.91 4.87
C ALA A 147 7.97 -12.16 5.25
N VAL A 148 8.51 -11.41 6.21
CA VAL A 148 9.87 -11.60 6.74
C VAL A 148 10.02 -12.97 7.41
N ILE A 149 9.06 -13.37 8.25
CA ILE A 149 9.07 -14.69 8.91
C ILE A 149 9.09 -15.81 7.88
N PHE A 150 8.22 -15.76 6.87
CA PHE A 150 8.17 -16.77 5.82
C PHE A 150 9.43 -16.80 4.95
N ALA A 151 9.99 -15.64 4.62
CA ALA A 151 11.25 -15.53 3.88
C ALA A 151 12.41 -16.17 4.65
N ASN A 152 12.52 -15.90 5.96
CA ASN A 152 13.53 -16.51 6.83
C ASN A 152 13.38 -18.01 6.96
N ARG A 153 12.15 -18.50 7.14
CA ARG A 153 11.87 -19.94 7.17
C ARG A 153 12.26 -20.60 5.87
N ARG A 154 11.97 -19.96 4.72
CA ARG A 154 12.40 -20.45 3.41
C ARG A 154 13.91 -20.46 3.28
N HIS A 155 14.59 -19.37 3.64
CA HIS A 155 16.05 -19.28 3.60
C HIS A 155 16.70 -20.39 4.43
N LYS A 156 16.23 -20.61 5.66
CA LYS A 156 16.72 -21.67 6.55
C LYS A 156 16.47 -23.07 5.95
N ALA A 157 15.28 -23.31 5.41
CA ALA A 157 14.92 -24.59 4.82
C ALA A 157 15.80 -24.95 3.60
N GLU A 158 16.16 -23.99 2.77
CA GLU A 158 17.05 -24.27 1.63
C GLU A 158 18.51 -24.49 2.07
N ARG A 159 19.01 -23.74 3.07
CA ARG A 159 20.34 -24.00 3.65
C ARG A 159 20.47 -25.42 4.21
N LEU A 160 19.45 -25.91 4.92
CA LEU A 160 19.48 -27.25 5.51
C LEU A 160 19.54 -28.37 4.46
N LYS A 161 19.09 -28.14 3.23
CA LYS A 161 19.20 -29.11 2.13
C LYS A 161 20.60 -29.16 1.51
N HIS A 162 21.44 -28.16 1.77
CA HIS A 162 22.76 -28.02 1.20
C HIS A 162 23.77 -27.60 2.28
N PRO A 163 24.13 -28.52 3.19
CA PRO A 163 25.14 -28.26 4.21
C PRO A 163 26.48 -27.87 3.56
N GLN A 164 27.02 -26.71 3.93
CA GLN A 164 28.38 -26.32 3.55
C GLN A 164 29.37 -27.26 4.27
N PRO A 165 30.42 -27.79 3.62
CA PRO A 165 31.46 -28.52 4.33
C PRO A 165 32.14 -27.60 5.37
N ASP A 166 32.39 -28.11 6.57
CA ASP A 166 32.92 -27.43 7.77
C ASP A 166 34.29 -26.71 7.60
N ASN A 167 34.90 -26.82 6.41
CA ASN A 167 36.27 -26.42 6.11
C ASN A 167 36.38 -25.18 5.21
N ALA A 168 35.34 -24.36 5.07
CA ALA A 168 35.47 -23.06 4.44
C ALA A 168 36.26 -22.11 5.37
N ASP A 169 37.59 -22.08 5.19
CA ASP A 169 38.56 -21.11 5.70
C ASP A 169 38.14 -20.25 6.90
N LYS A 170 38.20 -20.85 8.10
CA LYS A 170 38.09 -20.14 9.39
C LYS A 170 39.22 -19.12 9.64
N ASN A 171 40.18 -19.01 8.72
CA ASN A 171 41.35 -18.13 8.81
C ASN A 171 41.20 -16.77 8.11
N ASN A 172 40.10 -16.51 7.39
CA ASN A 172 39.81 -15.15 6.92
C ASN A 172 38.91 -14.44 7.93
N SER A 173 39.53 -13.63 8.80
CA SER A 173 38.86 -12.71 9.74
C SER A 173 38.01 -11.62 9.06
N GLU A 174 37.98 -11.59 7.72
CA GLU A 174 37.14 -10.73 6.88
C GLU A 174 35.92 -11.44 6.26
N SER A 175 35.60 -12.67 6.68
CA SER A 175 34.43 -13.36 6.14
C SER A 175 33.13 -12.76 6.70
N TYR A 176 32.46 -11.95 5.88
CA TYR A 176 31.09 -11.43 6.12
C TYR A 176 30.02 -12.52 6.35
N ASP A 177 30.39 -13.80 6.20
CA ASP A 177 29.52 -14.97 6.34
C ASP A 177 29.56 -15.62 7.74
N ASP A 178 30.31 -15.04 8.69
CA ASP A 178 30.38 -15.53 10.07
C ASP A 178 29.03 -15.33 10.80
N GLU A 179 28.36 -16.46 11.11
CA GLU A 179 27.02 -16.48 11.68
C GLU A 179 26.88 -15.74 13.01
N ARG A 180 27.97 -15.60 13.77
CA ARG A 180 27.98 -14.93 15.09
C ARG A 180 27.52 -13.48 15.01
N PHE A 181 27.71 -12.83 13.87
CA PHE A 181 27.32 -11.44 13.66
C PHE A 181 25.94 -11.28 13.00
N TRP A 182 25.20 -12.36 12.73
CA TRP A 182 23.91 -12.32 12.03
C TRP A 182 22.74 -12.76 12.93
N ALA A 183 22.14 -11.81 13.64
CA ALA A 183 20.95 -12.07 14.45
C ALA A 183 19.74 -12.45 13.58
N ALA A 184 19.13 -13.61 13.88
CA ALA A 184 18.04 -14.23 13.13
C ALA A 184 18.32 -14.40 11.62
N GLY A 185 19.58 -14.33 11.19
CA GLY A 185 19.98 -14.38 9.78
C GLY A 185 19.62 -13.14 8.94
N LEU A 186 19.21 -12.04 9.59
CA LEU A 186 18.74 -10.80 8.95
C LEU A 186 19.54 -9.57 9.35
N ILE A 187 19.86 -9.48 10.64
CA ILE A 187 20.40 -8.29 11.26
C ILE A 187 21.90 -8.51 11.43
N TYR A 188 22.70 -7.82 10.61
CA TYR A 188 24.15 -7.84 10.75
C TYR A 188 24.59 -6.88 11.85
N ASN A 189 25.33 -7.39 12.83
CA ASN A 189 25.77 -6.64 13.99
C ASN A 189 27.21 -7.05 14.33
N ASN A 190 28.18 -6.32 13.75
CA ASN A 190 29.60 -6.53 14.00
C ASN A 190 30.25 -5.21 14.49
N PRO A 191 30.56 -5.10 15.79
CA PRO A 191 31.24 -3.92 16.34
C PRO A 191 32.68 -3.73 15.85
N ALA A 192 33.33 -4.76 15.30
CA ALA A 192 34.68 -4.66 14.76
C ALA A 192 34.69 -4.06 13.34
N ASP A 193 33.64 -4.31 12.55
CA ASP A 193 33.51 -3.80 11.18
C ASP A 193 33.03 -2.34 11.15
N THR A 194 33.84 -1.41 10.63
CA THR A 194 33.56 0.03 10.66
C THR A 194 32.55 0.49 9.62
N LYS A 195 32.22 -0.35 8.63
CA LYS A 195 31.31 0.02 7.55
C LYS A 195 29.86 0.02 8.05
N VAL A 196 29.11 1.06 7.70
CA VAL A 196 27.66 1.14 7.95
C VAL A 196 26.90 0.27 6.95
N PHE A 197 27.33 0.25 5.69
CA PHE A 197 26.76 -0.60 4.64
C PHE A 197 27.74 -1.72 4.31
N VAL A 198 27.28 -2.96 4.43
CA VAL A 198 28.09 -4.16 4.15
C VAL A 198 27.39 -5.04 3.13
N PRO A 199 28.12 -5.82 2.32
CA PRO A 199 27.51 -6.80 1.43
C PRO A 199 26.66 -7.81 2.22
N LYS A 200 25.48 -8.19 1.69
CA LYS A 200 24.74 -9.32 2.26
C LYS A 200 25.47 -10.63 1.97
N ARG A 201 25.41 -11.58 2.90
CA ARG A 201 25.93 -12.96 2.72
C ARG A 201 25.42 -13.66 1.46
N SER A 202 24.24 -13.26 0.97
CA SER A 202 23.67 -13.73 -0.29
C SER A 202 24.43 -13.31 -1.55
N GLY A 203 25.42 -12.40 -1.44
CA GLY A 203 26.09 -11.76 -2.58
C GLY A 203 25.19 -10.80 -3.37
N LEU A 204 23.95 -10.59 -2.92
CA LEU A 204 22.93 -9.78 -3.58
C LEU A 204 22.51 -8.61 -2.69
N GLY A 205 23.04 -7.42 -3.02
CA GLY A 205 22.74 -6.17 -2.35
C GLY A 205 23.55 -5.92 -1.07
N THR A 206 23.23 -4.84 -0.38
CA THR A 206 23.85 -4.42 0.88
C THR A 206 22.89 -4.53 2.04
N THR A 207 23.42 -4.64 3.26
CA THR A 207 22.70 -4.54 4.52
C THR A 207 23.34 -3.49 5.41
N VAL A 208 22.66 -3.12 6.48
CA VAL A 208 23.13 -2.16 7.49
C VAL A 208 23.82 -2.92 8.62
N ASN A 209 24.99 -2.44 9.05
CA ASN A 209 25.62 -2.86 10.30
C ASN A 209 25.02 -2.11 11.48
N TRP A 210 24.17 -2.79 12.24
CA TRP A 210 23.43 -2.20 13.36
C TRP A 210 24.29 -1.96 14.61
N ALA A 211 25.54 -2.46 14.63
CA ALA A 211 26.51 -2.15 15.68
C ALA A 211 26.87 -0.66 15.71
N ARG A 212 26.77 0.01 14.55
CA ARG A 212 27.33 1.35 14.32
C ARG A 212 26.33 2.46 14.59
N PRO A 213 26.81 3.67 14.99
CA PRO A 213 25.95 4.83 15.19
C PRO A 213 25.08 5.14 13.96
N GLY A 214 25.65 5.07 12.76
CA GLY A 214 24.91 5.27 11.51
C GLY A 214 23.80 4.22 11.30
N GLY A 215 24.05 2.95 11.63
CA GLY A 215 23.03 1.91 11.56
C GLY A 215 21.90 2.12 12.57
N LYS A 216 22.24 2.50 13.81
CA LYS A 216 21.24 2.86 14.84
C LYS A 216 20.41 4.09 14.45
N ALA A 217 21.01 5.08 13.81
CA ALA A 217 20.29 6.25 13.29
C ALA A 217 19.28 5.86 12.18
N ILE A 218 19.65 4.94 11.29
CA ILE A 218 18.72 4.38 10.29
C ILE A 218 17.56 3.66 10.98
N LEU A 219 17.81 2.88 12.04
CA LEU A 219 16.76 2.17 12.80
C LEU A 219 15.78 3.18 13.39
N LEU A 220 16.33 4.20 14.06
CA LEU A 220 15.55 5.27 14.67
C LEU A 220 14.68 5.97 13.61
N GLY A 221 15.24 6.27 12.44
CA GLY A 221 14.49 6.84 11.33
C GLY A 221 13.34 5.94 10.86
N ILE A 222 13.60 4.65 10.64
CA ILE A 222 12.57 3.67 10.22
C ILE A 222 11.43 3.58 11.26
N CYS A 223 11.74 3.63 12.55
CA CYS A 223 10.74 3.61 13.62
C CYS A 223 10.03 4.95 13.80
N ALA A 224 10.74 6.06 13.66
CA ALA A 224 10.21 7.41 13.88
C ALA A 224 9.31 7.87 12.73
N ILE A 225 9.61 7.51 11.48
CA ILE A 225 8.83 7.94 10.30
C ILE A 225 7.35 7.55 10.43
N PRO A 226 6.96 6.28 10.71
CA PRO A 226 5.56 5.93 10.93
C PRO A 226 4.93 6.72 12.07
N VAL A 227 5.62 6.89 13.21
CA VAL A 227 5.12 7.65 14.36
C VAL A 227 4.86 9.11 14.00
N VAL A 228 5.79 9.74 13.28
CA VAL A 228 5.68 11.12 12.80
C VAL A 228 4.55 11.24 11.78
N VAL A 229 4.46 10.33 10.80
CA VAL A 229 3.39 10.34 9.78
C VAL A 229 2.01 10.18 10.43
N ILE A 230 1.87 9.28 11.40
CA ILE A 230 0.63 9.13 12.18
C ILE A 230 0.34 10.42 12.94
N GLY A 231 1.31 10.96 13.67
CA GLY A 231 1.16 12.20 14.44
C GLY A 231 0.76 13.38 13.57
N LEU A 232 1.41 13.57 12.42
CA LEU A 232 1.07 14.58 11.43
C LEU A 232 -0.30 14.35 10.82
N SER A 233 -0.68 13.11 10.54
CA SER A 233 -2.01 12.78 10.01
C SER A 233 -3.10 13.11 11.02
N ILE A 234 -2.89 12.80 12.30
CA ILE A 234 -3.82 13.14 13.39
C ILE A 234 -3.90 14.66 13.56
N TRP A 235 -2.75 15.34 13.63
CA TRP A 235 -2.69 16.80 13.75
C TRP A 235 -3.35 17.52 12.57
N ALA A 236 -3.09 17.08 11.34
CA ALA A 236 -3.74 17.60 10.15
C ALA A 236 -5.26 17.34 10.18
N SER A 237 -5.68 16.18 10.70
CA SER A 237 -7.10 15.86 10.85
C SER A 237 -7.82 16.73 11.88
N THR A 238 -7.13 17.21 12.92
CA THR A 238 -7.73 18.10 13.94
C THR A 238 -7.66 19.58 13.57
N THR A 239 -6.72 19.99 12.72
CA THR A 239 -6.49 21.41 12.38
C THR A 239 -6.99 21.82 10.99
N LEU A 240 -7.01 20.91 10.01
CA LEU A 240 -7.36 21.21 8.62
C LEU A 240 -8.77 20.72 8.21
N VAL A 241 -9.45 19.96 9.08
CA VAL A 241 -10.83 19.55 8.81
C VAL A 241 -11.76 20.72 9.14
N ASN A 242 -12.08 21.51 8.12
CA ASN A 242 -13.16 22.47 8.18
C ASN A 242 -14.50 21.70 8.11
N PRO A 243 -15.31 21.63 9.18
CA PRO A 243 -16.58 20.90 9.20
C PRO A 243 -17.59 21.43 8.16
N TYR A 244 -17.39 22.63 7.62
CA TYR A 244 -18.31 23.30 6.70
C TYR A 244 -18.19 22.89 5.22
N CYS A 245 -17.17 22.10 4.83
CA CYS A 245 -17.02 21.62 3.44
C CYS A 245 -17.49 20.17 3.23
N GLN A 246 -18.10 19.52 4.24
CA GLN A 246 -18.24 18.05 4.26
C GLN A 246 -19.56 17.46 3.76
N GLN A 247 -20.61 18.24 3.48
CA GLN A 247 -21.89 17.66 3.06
C GLN A 247 -22.26 17.98 1.60
N PRO A 248 -22.69 16.98 0.82
CA PRO A 248 -23.50 17.26 -0.35
C PRO A 248 -24.74 18.00 0.15
N ARG A 249 -25.06 19.13 -0.48
CA ARG A 249 -26.41 19.69 -0.34
C ARG A 249 -27.34 18.63 -0.94
N ILE A 250 -27.96 17.79 -0.11
CA ILE A 250 -29.21 17.14 -0.52
C ILE A 250 -30.09 18.34 -0.81
N GLY A 251 -30.33 18.62 -2.09
CA GLY A 251 -31.25 19.67 -2.48
C GLY A 251 -32.54 19.35 -1.75
N SER A 252 -32.89 20.16 -0.75
CA SER A 252 -34.26 20.20 -0.31
C SER A 252 -35.04 20.46 -1.58
N GLU A 253 -35.89 19.50 -1.93
CA GLU A 253 -36.88 19.61 -2.96
C GLU A 253 -37.57 20.97 -2.72
N HIS A 254 -37.15 21.96 -3.50
CA HIS A 254 -37.63 23.31 -3.33
C HIS A 254 -39.04 23.24 -3.90
N ASP A 255 -39.98 23.07 -2.98
CA ASP A 255 -41.41 23.04 -3.21
C ASP A 255 -41.77 24.04 -4.33
N GLY A 256 -42.09 23.50 -5.50
CA GLY A 256 -42.41 24.25 -6.71
C GLY A 256 -43.68 25.09 -6.58
N SER A 257 -44.32 25.10 -5.40
CA SER A 257 -45.46 25.94 -5.08
C SER A 257 -45.10 27.43 -4.99
N ASP A 258 -43.85 27.78 -4.65
CA ASP A 258 -43.47 29.15 -4.34
C ASP A 258 -42.99 29.95 -5.58
N SER A 259 -42.54 29.25 -6.63
CA SER A 259 -42.21 29.82 -7.94
C SER A 259 -43.45 30.07 -8.80
N LEU A 260 -44.49 29.24 -8.67
CA LEU A 260 -45.78 29.45 -9.34
C LEU A 260 -46.56 30.65 -8.75
N ARG A 261 -46.44 30.91 -7.44
CA ARG A 261 -47.04 32.10 -6.80
C ARG A 261 -46.41 33.43 -7.27
N ARG A 262 -45.12 33.43 -7.58
CA ARG A 262 -44.42 34.63 -8.10
C ARG A 262 -44.67 34.90 -9.58
N LEU A 263 -45.00 33.86 -10.36
CA LEU A 263 -45.38 34.02 -11.77
C LEU A 263 -46.83 34.49 -11.94
N ALA A 264 -47.72 34.21 -10.99
CA ALA A 264 -49.12 34.65 -11.04
C ALA A 264 -49.34 36.14 -10.72
N THR A 265 -48.34 36.84 -10.14
CA THR A 265 -48.44 38.25 -9.74
C THR A 265 -47.73 39.24 -10.66
N ARG A 266 -47.11 38.78 -11.76
CA ARG A 266 -46.58 39.67 -12.82
C ARG A 266 -47.34 39.48 -14.13
N ARG A 267 -48.55 40.03 -14.20
CA ARG A 267 -49.15 40.41 -15.48
C ARG A 267 -48.64 41.80 -15.84
N THR A 268 -48.36 42.00 -17.13
CA THR A 268 -47.99 43.24 -17.85
C THR A 268 -46.49 43.54 -18.02
N GLY A 269 -46.06 43.67 -19.27
CA GLY A 269 -44.76 44.23 -19.65
C GLY A 269 -43.92 43.33 -20.57
N GLN A 270 -43.89 43.68 -21.86
CA GLN A 270 -42.95 43.18 -22.88
C GLN A 270 -41.49 43.13 -22.38
N ARG A 271 -40.74 42.09 -22.76
CA ARG A 271 -39.51 42.14 -23.57
C ARG A 271 -38.83 40.77 -23.66
N HIS A 272 -38.22 40.54 -24.82
CA HIS A 272 -37.42 39.37 -25.21
C HIS A 272 -36.50 38.83 -24.10
N HIS A 273 -36.46 37.49 -23.96
CA HIS A 273 -35.40 36.81 -23.21
C HIS A 273 -34.52 36.01 -24.16
N GLN A 274 -33.28 36.48 -24.30
CA GLN A 274 -32.14 35.69 -24.75
C GLN A 274 -31.90 34.54 -23.77
N ILE A 275 -31.75 33.33 -24.32
CA ILE A 275 -31.30 32.15 -23.58
C ILE A 275 -29.78 32.29 -23.38
N GLY A 276 -29.36 32.65 -22.17
CA GLY A 276 -27.96 32.61 -21.74
C GLY A 276 -27.55 31.23 -21.22
N PRO A 277 -26.26 30.84 -21.29
CA PRO A 277 -25.83 29.45 -21.13
C PRO A 277 -25.83 29.00 -19.67
N TYR A 278 -26.17 27.74 -19.45
CA TYR A 278 -26.02 27.02 -18.19
C TYR A 278 -24.59 27.13 -17.66
N ARG A 279 -24.35 27.99 -16.66
CA ARG A 279 -23.12 27.96 -15.86
C ARG A 279 -23.25 26.88 -14.79
N HIS A 280 -22.47 25.81 -14.94
CA HIS A 280 -22.16 24.89 -13.85
C HIS A 280 -21.58 25.69 -12.66
N ARG A 281 -22.34 25.77 -11.56
CA ARG A 281 -21.90 26.46 -10.34
C ARG A 281 -21.09 25.47 -9.50
N TYR A 282 -19.78 25.49 -9.68
CA TYR A 282 -18.83 24.74 -8.85
C TYR A 282 -18.88 25.21 -7.38
N SER A 283 -18.92 24.22 -6.48
CA SER A 283 -18.46 24.24 -5.08
C SER A 283 -18.33 25.60 -4.38
N GLN A 284 -19.33 25.97 -3.59
CA GLN A 284 -19.17 26.98 -2.53
C GLN A 284 -19.18 26.28 -1.17
N CYS A 285 -18.02 26.24 -0.51
CA CYS A 285 -17.95 25.99 0.93
C CYS A 285 -18.62 27.15 1.68
N ILE A 286 -19.33 26.85 2.77
CA ILE A 286 -20.01 27.84 3.60
C ILE A 286 -18.95 28.76 4.24
N ARG A 287 -19.10 30.09 4.09
CA ARG A 287 -18.31 31.06 4.86
C ARG A 287 -18.70 30.95 6.34
N PRO A 288 -17.75 30.99 7.29
CA PRO A 288 -18.09 31.07 8.71
C PRO A 288 -18.96 32.31 8.98
N PRO A 289 -19.90 32.26 9.95
CA PRO A 289 -20.65 33.44 10.34
C PRO A 289 -19.70 34.51 10.87
N ASP A 290 -19.91 35.76 10.48
CA ASP A 290 -19.13 36.89 10.97
C ASP A 290 -19.26 36.97 12.50
N PRO A 291 -18.16 37.20 13.23
CA PRO A 291 -18.21 37.34 14.68
C PRO A 291 -19.09 38.55 15.05
N LEU A 292 -20.04 38.31 15.96
CA LEU A 292 -20.87 39.34 16.61
C LEU A 292 -20.02 40.29 17.45
#